data_AF-A0A1V6QJM4-F1
#
_entry.id   AF-A0A1V6QJM4-F1
#
_cell.length_a   1.000
_cell.length_b   1.000
_cell.length_c   1.000
_cell.angle_alpha   90.00
_cell.angle_beta   90.00
_cell.angle_gamma   90.00
#
_symmetry.space_group_name_H-M   'P 1'
#
loop_
_entity.id
_entity.type
_entity.pdbx_description
1 polymer ?
#
loop_
_entity_poly.entity_id
_entity_poly.type
_entity_poly.pdbx_seq_one_letter_code
_entity_poly.pdbx_strand_id
1 'polypeptide(L)'
;MALDALIKAKPISHELTQKTFKRLIEAEYHDIDVLSQTTWEDRTIVLQEGGYNRYREQGATNLGELAMLVLERYDGDLNNLLKLADGKPHKVRILMKEIRGMGDLGVEVFLNNVQGIWPSIAPSVDSRSLKTADEIGIGIDLDEIYNAPQQDPMRMSCFANGLSEVRLEKRQEVIGEV
;
A
#
# COMPACT_ATOMS: atom_id res chain seq x y z
N MET A 1 -3.27 1.82 5.23
CA MET A 1 -2.00 1.70 4.45
C MET A 1 -1.68 0.25 4.07
N ALA A 2 -1.63 -0.69 5.03
CA ALA A 2 -1.38 -2.10 4.70
C ALA A 2 -2.45 -2.75 3.80
N LEU A 3 -3.74 -2.47 4.07
CA LEU A 3 -4.85 -2.95 3.23
C LEU A 3 -4.76 -2.45 1.79
N ASP A 4 -4.59 -1.13 1.62
CA ASP A 4 -4.43 -0.51 0.29
C ASP A 4 -3.25 -1.13 -0.48
N ALA A 5 -2.10 -1.28 0.18
CA ALA A 5 -0.92 -1.93 -0.39
C ALA A 5 -1.18 -3.39 -0.79
N LEU A 6 -1.91 -4.15 0.04
CA LEU A 6 -2.27 -5.54 -0.23
C LEU A 6 -3.18 -5.68 -1.46
N ILE A 7 -4.15 -4.79 -1.63
CA ILE A 7 -5.04 -4.77 -2.80
C ILE A 7 -4.26 -4.37 -4.07
N LYS A 8 -3.42 -3.33 -3.96
CA LYS A 8 -2.56 -2.82 -5.05
C LYS A 8 -1.42 -3.76 -5.45
N ALA A 9 -1.10 -4.77 -4.63
CA ALA A 9 -0.07 -5.75 -4.93
C ALA A 9 -0.43 -6.67 -6.12
N LYS A 10 -1.69 -6.67 -6.58
CA LYS A 10 -2.15 -7.46 -7.73
C LYS A 10 -2.41 -6.60 -8.97
N PRO A 11 -2.31 -7.16 -10.19
CA PRO A 11 -2.67 -6.44 -11.42
C PRO A 11 -4.17 -6.15 -11.49
N ILE A 12 -4.56 -4.94 -11.08
CA ILE A 12 -5.95 -4.44 -11.14
C ILE A 12 -5.94 -2.98 -11.59
N SER A 13 -7.03 -2.52 -12.21
CA SER A 13 -7.16 -1.11 -12.59
C SER A 13 -7.22 -0.22 -11.35
N HIS A 14 -6.82 1.04 -11.51
CA HIS A 14 -6.86 2.03 -10.44
C HIS A 14 -8.29 2.28 -9.96
N GLU A 15 -9.25 2.40 -10.88
CA GLU A 15 -10.67 2.59 -10.56
C GLU A 15 -11.22 1.45 -9.69
N LEU A 16 -10.95 0.19 -10.07
CA LEU A 16 -11.39 -0.97 -9.29
C LEU A 16 -10.68 -1.04 -7.93
N THR A 17 -9.42 -0.61 -7.86
CA THR A 17 -8.70 -0.50 -6.58
C THR A 17 -9.38 0.49 -5.65
N GLN A 18 -9.70 1.69 -6.14
CA GLN A 18 -10.39 2.71 -5.34
C GLN A 18 -11.77 2.23 -4.88
N LYS A 19 -12.54 1.62 -5.80
CA LYS A 19 -13.85 1.04 -5.49
C LYS A 19 -13.74 -0.05 -4.43
N THR A 20 -12.78 -0.97 -4.58
CA THR A 20 -12.53 -2.06 -3.62
C THR A 20 -12.14 -1.50 -2.27
N PHE A 21 -11.19 -0.55 -2.23
CA PHE A 21 -10.73 0.05 -0.99
C PHE A 21 -11.87 0.77 -0.26
N LYS A 22 -12.69 1.55 -0.98
CA LYS A 22 -13.89 2.18 -0.40
C LYS A 22 -14.83 1.16 0.24
N ARG A 23 -15.08 0.02 -0.41
CA ARG A 23 -15.93 -1.05 0.16
C ARG A 23 -15.34 -1.67 1.42
N LEU A 24 -14.02 -1.89 1.46
CA LEU A 24 -13.35 -2.37 2.67
C LEU A 24 -13.46 -1.37 3.84
N ILE A 25 -13.40 -0.06 3.57
CA ILE A 25 -13.60 0.96 4.59
C ILE A 25 -15.05 1.00 5.08
N GLU A 26 -16.02 0.94 4.16
CA GLU A 26 -17.45 0.89 4.50
C GLU A 26 -17.83 -0.35 5.32
N ALA A 27 -17.12 -1.46 5.13
CA ALA A 27 -17.23 -2.67 5.95
C ALA A 27 -16.39 -2.64 7.23
N GLU A 28 -15.74 -1.50 7.55
CA GLU A 28 -14.90 -1.30 8.74
C GLU A 28 -13.66 -2.19 8.82
N TYR A 29 -13.23 -2.81 7.72
CA TYR A 29 -12.07 -3.72 7.70
C TYR A 29 -10.71 -3.04 7.92
N HIS A 30 -10.70 -1.71 8.04
CA HIS A 30 -9.52 -0.94 8.48
C HIS A 30 -9.26 -1.08 9.98
N ASP A 31 -10.27 -1.45 10.75
CA ASP A 31 -10.14 -1.87 12.13
C ASP A 31 -9.76 -3.35 12.17
N ILE A 32 -8.66 -3.67 12.85
CA ILE A 32 -8.15 -5.03 12.94
C ILE A 32 -9.06 -5.94 13.77
N ASP A 33 -9.73 -5.38 14.77
CA ASP A 33 -10.63 -6.13 15.66
C ASP A 33 -11.87 -6.55 14.88
N VAL A 34 -12.40 -5.66 14.03
CA VAL A 34 -13.50 -5.99 13.10
C VAL A 34 -13.03 -7.03 12.08
N LEU A 35 -11.91 -6.77 11.39
CA LEU A 35 -11.45 -7.67 10.32
C LEU A 35 -11.16 -9.08 10.84
N SER A 36 -10.64 -9.22 12.06
CA SER A 36 -10.33 -10.52 12.66
C SER A 36 -11.56 -11.39 12.95
N GLN A 37 -12.72 -10.77 13.16
CA GLN A 37 -13.97 -11.45 13.46
C GLN A 37 -14.73 -11.89 12.20
N THR A 38 -14.27 -11.47 11.01
CA THR A 38 -14.94 -11.76 9.73
C THR A 38 -14.60 -13.16 9.22
N THR A 39 -15.59 -13.81 8.61
CA THR A 39 -15.39 -15.09 7.93
C THR A 39 -14.70 -14.90 6.58
N TRP A 40 -14.27 -16.00 5.97
CA TRP A 40 -13.74 -15.95 4.61
C TRP A 40 -14.82 -15.54 3.60
N GLU A 41 -16.05 -15.99 3.80
CA GLU A 41 -17.22 -15.66 3.00
C GLU A 41 -17.55 -14.16 3.08
N ASP A 42 -17.58 -13.57 4.28
CA ASP A 42 -17.84 -12.13 4.47
C ASP A 42 -16.83 -11.29 3.68
N ARG A 43 -15.53 -11.63 3.80
CA ARG A 43 -14.46 -10.93 3.07
C ARG A 43 -14.59 -11.10 1.56
N THR A 44 -15.00 -12.28 1.11
CA THR A 44 -15.21 -12.56 -0.32
C THR A 44 -16.36 -11.71 -0.89
N ILE A 45 -17.45 -11.57 -0.15
CA ILE A 45 -18.61 -10.74 -0.53
C ILE A 45 -18.18 -9.27 -0.64
N VAL A 46 -17.53 -8.70 0.37
CA VAL A 46 -17.07 -7.31 0.34
C VAL A 46 -16.12 -7.04 -0.84
N LEU A 47 -15.19 -7.97 -1.10
CA LEU A 47 -14.28 -7.87 -2.25
C LEU A 47 -15.01 -7.96 -3.59
N GLN A 48 -16.04 -8.80 -3.70
CA GLN A 48 -16.88 -8.91 -4.89
C GLN A 48 -17.65 -7.61 -5.15
N GLU A 49 -18.28 -7.02 -4.12
CA GLU A 49 -18.96 -5.73 -4.21
C GLU A 49 -18.00 -4.58 -4.62
N GLY A 50 -16.75 -4.69 -4.18
CA GLY A 50 -15.63 -3.83 -4.58
C GLY A 50 -15.20 -3.98 -6.05
N GLY A 51 -15.63 -5.05 -6.73
CA GLY A 51 -15.20 -5.37 -8.09
C GLY A 51 -13.86 -6.13 -8.15
N TYR A 52 -13.34 -6.61 -7.02
CA TYR A 52 -12.10 -7.40 -6.93
C TYR A 52 -12.28 -8.86 -7.39
N ASN A 53 -13.17 -9.10 -8.36
CA ASN A 53 -13.72 -10.42 -8.70
C ASN A 53 -12.65 -11.45 -9.06
N ARG A 54 -11.61 -11.05 -9.80
CA ARG A 54 -10.54 -11.94 -10.26
C ARG A 54 -9.73 -12.54 -9.11
N TYR A 55 -9.61 -11.81 -8.01
CA TYR A 55 -8.72 -12.15 -6.91
C TYR A 55 -9.45 -12.24 -5.56
N ARG A 56 -10.79 -12.15 -5.54
CA ARG A 56 -11.59 -12.07 -4.30
C ARG A 56 -11.29 -13.18 -3.29
N GLU A 57 -11.15 -14.42 -3.75
CA GLU A 57 -10.92 -15.59 -2.88
C GLU A 57 -9.51 -15.54 -2.25
N GLN A 58 -8.51 -15.22 -3.08
CA GLN A 58 -7.14 -15.01 -2.59
C GLN A 58 -7.05 -13.77 -1.70
N GLY A 59 -7.76 -12.70 -2.05
CA GLY A 59 -7.83 -11.47 -1.27
C GLY A 59 -8.45 -11.70 0.10
N ALA A 60 -9.56 -12.44 0.17
CA ALA A 60 -10.22 -12.81 1.41
C ALA A 60 -9.30 -13.63 2.32
N THR A 61 -8.55 -14.57 1.74
CA THR A 61 -7.53 -15.34 2.45
C THR A 61 -6.42 -14.43 2.99
N ASN A 62 -5.87 -13.55 2.15
CA ASN A 62 -4.79 -12.64 2.54
C ASN A 62 -5.22 -11.65 3.63
N LEU A 63 -6.46 -11.15 3.57
CA LEU A 63 -7.03 -10.25 4.57
C LEU A 63 -7.17 -10.94 5.94
N GLY A 64 -7.64 -12.19 5.96
CA GLY A 64 -7.71 -12.96 7.19
C GLY A 64 -6.34 -13.26 7.78
N GLU A 65 -5.38 -13.64 6.96
CA GLU A 65 -4.01 -13.87 7.43
C GLU A 65 -3.30 -12.59 7.88
N LEU A 66 -3.56 -11.46 7.22
CA LEU A 66 -3.11 -10.16 7.70
C LEU A 66 -3.65 -9.88 9.10
N ALA A 67 -4.94 -10.11 9.34
CA ALA A 67 -5.55 -9.88 10.64
C ALA A 67 -4.93 -10.76 11.74
N MET A 68 -4.80 -12.06 11.48
CA MET A 68 -4.16 -13.00 12.41
C MET A 68 -2.71 -12.60 12.70
N LEU A 69 -1.92 -12.27 11.67
CA LEU A 69 -0.52 -11.87 11.85
C LEU A 69 -0.40 -10.60 12.71
N VAL A 70 -1.25 -9.60 12.47
CA VAL A 70 -1.22 -8.35 13.23
C VAL A 70 -1.61 -8.56 14.68
N LEU A 71 -2.65 -9.36 14.95
CA LEU A 71 -3.05 -9.68 16.31
C LEU A 71 -1.97 -10.50 17.05
N GLU A 72 -1.49 -11.57 16.45
CA GLU A 72 -0.61 -12.53 17.15
C GLU A 72 0.83 -12.02 17.31
N ARG A 73 1.38 -11.38 16.27
CA ARG A 73 2.80 -10.98 16.24
C ARG A 73 3.01 -9.52 16.59
N TYR A 74 2.01 -8.68 16.30
CA TYR A 74 2.12 -7.24 16.45
C TYR A 74 1.12 -6.68 17.48
N ASP A 75 0.47 -7.52 18.29
CA ASP A 75 -0.42 -7.12 19.39
C ASP A 75 -1.53 -6.16 18.95
N GLY A 76 -2.11 -6.41 17.76
CA GLY A 76 -3.14 -5.57 17.16
C GLY A 76 -2.64 -4.25 16.57
N ASP A 77 -1.36 -3.88 16.77
CA ASP A 77 -0.80 -2.61 16.34
C ASP A 77 0.41 -2.81 15.42
N LEU A 78 0.24 -2.49 14.13
CA LEU A 78 1.30 -2.59 13.13
C LEU A 78 2.51 -1.69 13.44
N ASN A 79 2.41 -0.68 14.31
CA ASN A 79 3.58 0.07 14.80
C ASN A 79 4.59 -0.84 15.53
N ASN A 80 4.17 -1.98 16.08
CA ASN A 80 5.07 -2.95 16.68
C ASN A 80 5.97 -3.64 15.63
N LEU A 81 5.56 -3.68 14.35
CA LEU A 81 6.44 -4.09 13.24
C LEU A 81 7.63 -3.12 13.11
N LEU A 82 7.39 -1.81 13.18
CA LEU A 82 8.46 -0.81 13.14
C LEU A 82 9.43 -0.95 14.32
N LYS A 83 8.90 -1.21 15.52
CA LYS A 83 9.70 -1.45 16.73
C LYS A 83 10.60 -2.68 16.55
N LEU A 84 10.04 -3.80 16.06
CA LEU A 84 10.81 -5.03 15.77
C LEU A 84 11.85 -4.81 14.65
N ALA A 85 11.60 -3.88 13.74
CA ALA A 85 12.54 -3.49 12.72
C ALA A 85 13.64 -2.53 13.21
N ASP A 86 13.67 -2.14 14.50
CA ASP A 86 14.54 -1.07 15.03
C ASP A 86 14.45 0.23 14.20
N GLY A 87 13.30 0.53 13.60
CA GLY A 87 13.13 1.65 12.68
C GLY A 87 13.87 1.54 11.34
N LYS A 88 14.50 0.40 11.03
CA LYS A 88 15.36 0.21 9.85
C LYS A 88 14.54 -0.15 8.60
N PRO A 89 14.60 0.63 7.50
CA PRO A 89 13.79 0.38 6.30
C PRO A 89 13.96 -1.02 5.69
N HIS A 90 15.19 -1.54 5.64
CA HIS A 90 15.45 -2.88 5.09
C HIS A 90 14.80 -4.00 5.93
N LYS A 91 14.76 -3.85 7.26
CA LYS A 91 14.06 -4.80 8.15
C LYS A 91 12.55 -4.69 7.98
N VAL A 92 12.01 -3.47 7.89
CA VAL A 92 10.58 -3.25 7.60
C VAL A 92 10.19 -3.93 6.28
N ARG A 93 11.00 -3.82 5.23
CA ARG A 93 10.76 -4.50 3.95
C ARG A 93 10.66 -6.02 4.10
N ILE A 94 11.53 -6.62 4.92
CA ILE A 94 11.53 -8.06 5.16
C ILE A 94 10.26 -8.47 5.94
N LEU A 95 9.95 -7.78 7.05
CA LEU A 95 8.79 -8.09 7.88
C LEU A 95 7.47 -7.90 7.13
N MET A 96 7.36 -6.84 6.32
CA MET A 96 6.16 -6.61 5.51
C MET A 96 5.90 -7.74 4.50
N LYS A 97 6.93 -8.42 4.00
CA LYS A 97 6.77 -9.57 3.09
C LYS A 97 6.25 -10.84 3.77
N GLU A 98 6.22 -10.88 5.09
CA GLU A 98 5.60 -11.99 5.84
C GLU A 98 4.08 -11.93 5.75
N ILE A 99 3.50 -10.76 5.46
CA ILE A 99 2.08 -10.62 5.15
C ILE A 99 1.80 -11.34 3.84
N ARG A 100 0.96 -12.37 3.87
CA ARG A 100 0.60 -13.13 2.66
C ARG A 100 0.01 -12.22 1.59
N GLY A 101 0.56 -12.31 0.39
CA GLY A 101 0.16 -11.48 -0.75
C GLY A 101 0.89 -10.14 -0.85
N MET A 102 1.71 -9.77 0.13
CA MET A 102 2.55 -8.58 0.12
C MET A 102 3.87 -8.84 -0.61
N GLY A 103 3.88 -8.68 -1.93
CA GLY A 103 5.10 -8.73 -2.75
C GLY A 103 5.89 -7.42 -2.74
N ASP A 104 7.00 -7.35 -3.48
CA ASP A 104 7.85 -6.15 -3.60
C ASP A 104 7.06 -4.88 -3.89
N LEU A 105 6.14 -4.94 -4.86
CA LEU A 105 5.28 -3.82 -5.21
C LEU A 105 4.40 -3.36 -4.02
N GLY A 106 3.80 -4.30 -3.30
CA GLY A 106 2.97 -3.97 -2.13
C GLY A 106 3.79 -3.33 -1.03
N VAL A 107 5.00 -3.82 -0.79
CA VAL A 107 5.93 -3.23 0.18
C VAL A 107 6.33 -1.81 -0.24
N GLU A 108 6.68 -1.57 -1.50
CA GLU A 108 7.01 -0.23 -1.98
C GLU A 108 5.84 0.76 -1.81
N VAL A 109 4.63 0.35 -2.21
CA VAL A 109 3.41 1.16 -2.01
C VAL A 109 3.16 1.44 -0.53
N PHE A 110 3.35 0.44 0.34
CA PHE A 110 3.22 0.63 1.78
C PHE A 110 4.23 1.67 2.30
N LEU A 111 5.50 1.57 1.92
CA LEU A 111 6.56 2.46 2.40
C LEU A 111 6.36 3.91 1.94
N ASN A 112 5.89 4.10 0.69
CA ASN A 112 5.51 5.43 0.20
C ASN A 112 4.49 6.11 1.11
N ASN A 113 3.50 5.36 1.56
CA ASN A 113 2.41 5.91 2.37
C ASN A 113 2.84 6.10 3.83
N VAL A 114 3.47 5.06 4.39
CA VAL A 114 3.74 4.98 5.83
C VAL A 114 4.79 5.98 6.29
N GLN A 115 5.68 6.47 5.42
CA GLN A 115 6.75 7.39 5.83
C GLN A 115 6.23 8.68 6.50
N GLY A 116 4.99 9.12 6.21
CA GLY A 116 4.36 10.25 6.90
C GLY A 116 3.98 9.96 8.36
N ILE A 117 3.88 8.68 8.73
CA ILE A 117 3.57 8.19 10.09
C ILE A 117 4.80 7.56 10.75
N TRP A 118 5.70 6.96 9.95
CA TRP A 118 6.98 6.39 10.35
C TRP A 118 8.14 7.20 9.72
N PRO A 119 8.54 8.33 10.31
CA PRO A 119 9.57 9.21 9.76
C PRO A 119 10.90 8.52 9.43
N SER A 120 11.26 7.45 10.16
CA SER A 120 12.50 6.69 9.92
C SER A 120 12.50 5.92 8.58
N ILE A 121 11.38 5.89 7.87
CA ILE A 121 11.24 5.31 6.53
C ILE A 121 11.56 6.32 5.43
N ALA A 122 11.45 7.62 5.72
CA ALA A 122 11.71 8.64 4.73
C ALA A 122 13.21 8.75 4.39
N PRO A 123 13.56 9.06 3.13
CA PRO A 123 12.66 9.16 1.97
C PRO A 123 12.34 7.80 1.33
N SER A 124 11.09 7.62 0.88
CA SER A 124 10.67 6.46 0.08
C SER A 124 9.87 6.87 -1.15
N VAL A 125 10.22 6.32 -2.31
CA VAL A 125 9.45 6.36 -3.55
C VAL A 125 9.46 4.96 -4.18
N ASP A 126 8.33 4.47 -4.67
CA ASP A 126 8.25 3.19 -5.35
C ASP A 126 8.95 3.25 -6.70
N SER A 127 9.45 2.10 -7.16
CA SER A 127 10.25 1.99 -8.37
C SER A 127 9.55 2.56 -9.61
N ARG A 128 8.22 2.44 -9.71
CA ARG A 128 7.45 2.93 -10.86
C ARG A 128 7.27 4.43 -10.81
N SER A 129 6.99 4.98 -9.64
CA SER A 129 6.86 6.43 -9.44
C SER A 129 8.20 7.14 -9.57
N LEU A 130 9.31 6.50 -9.16
CA LEU A 130 10.66 7.03 -9.37
C LEU A 130 11.00 7.10 -10.87
N LYS A 131 10.60 6.10 -11.66
CA LYS A 131 10.71 6.16 -13.13
C LYS A 131 9.89 7.32 -13.71
N THR A 132 8.69 7.54 -13.20
CA THR A 132 7.86 8.67 -13.64
C THR A 132 8.48 10.02 -13.26
N ALA A 133 9.13 10.12 -12.10
CA ALA A 133 9.88 11.31 -11.69
C ALA A 133 11.02 11.64 -12.69
N ASP A 134 11.76 10.61 -13.12
CA ASP A 134 12.80 10.75 -14.15
C ASP A 134 12.21 11.24 -15.49
N GLU A 135 11.13 10.60 -15.95
CA GLU A 135 10.45 10.94 -17.21
C GLU A 135 9.90 12.38 -17.26
N ILE A 136 9.60 12.98 -16.11
CA ILE A 136 9.10 14.37 -16.01
C ILE A 136 10.19 15.37 -15.59
N GLY A 137 11.46 14.95 -15.54
CA GLY A 137 12.61 15.82 -15.30
C GLY A 137 12.89 16.15 -13.84
N ILE A 138 12.34 15.39 -12.89
CA ILE A 138 12.67 15.50 -11.45
C ILE A 138 13.96 14.72 -11.14
N GLY A 139 14.22 13.63 -11.86
CA GLY A 139 15.37 12.76 -11.65
C GLY A 139 15.09 11.58 -10.72
N ILE A 140 16.16 10.84 -10.36
CA ILE A 140 16.09 9.60 -9.56
C ILE A 140 16.82 9.65 -8.22
N ASP A 141 17.51 10.75 -7.92
CA ASP A 141 18.22 10.91 -6.65
C ASP A 141 17.22 11.17 -5.52
N LEU A 142 17.08 10.22 -4.60
CA LEU A 142 16.10 10.31 -3.51
C LEU A 142 16.40 11.44 -2.53
N ASP A 143 17.67 11.79 -2.32
CA ASP A 143 18.05 12.87 -1.42
C ASP A 143 17.71 14.23 -2.06
N GLU A 144 17.96 14.38 -3.37
CA GLU A 144 17.55 15.57 -4.12
C GLU A 144 16.02 15.70 -4.18
N ILE A 145 15.32 14.60 -4.46
CA ILE A 145 13.85 14.55 -4.45
C ILE A 145 13.32 14.97 -3.08
N TYR A 146 13.94 14.52 -1.99
CA TYR A 146 13.48 14.81 -0.63
C TYR A 146 13.75 16.25 -0.16
N ASN A 147 14.65 16.97 -0.82
CA ASN A 147 14.84 18.40 -0.57
C ASN A 147 13.63 19.24 -1.01
N ALA A 148 12.94 18.87 -2.10
CA ALA A 148 11.76 19.57 -2.59
C ALA A 148 10.61 19.64 -1.56
N PRO A 149 10.22 18.55 -0.87
CA PRO A 149 9.28 18.58 0.25
C PRO A 149 9.89 19.13 1.56
N GLN A 150 11.09 19.73 1.53
CA GLN A 150 11.79 20.31 2.69
C GLN A 150 12.14 19.26 3.76
N GLN A 151 12.52 18.05 3.33
CA GLN A 151 12.87 16.94 4.22
C GLN A 151 11.76 16.61 5.25
N ASP A 152 10.50 16.84 4.87
CA ASP A 152 9.34 16.52 5.69
C ASP A 152 8.74 15.17 5.25
N PRO A 153 8.71 14.16 6.13
CA PRO A 153 8.20 12.82 5.78
C PRO A 153 6.74 12.81 5.31
N MET A 154 5.89 13.69 5.86
CA MET A 154 4.48 13.77 5.46
C MET A 154 4.35 14.32 4.03
N ARG A 155 5.04 15.42 3.73
CA ARG A 155 5.10 15.99 2.38
C ARG A 155 5.75 15.02 1.40
N MET A 156 6.74 14.24 1.82
CA MET A 156 7.34 13.20 0.99
C MET A 156 6.36 12.06 0.68
N SER A 157 5.55 11.65 1.66
CA SER A 157 4.44 10.71 1.42
C SER A 157 3.43 11.26 0.40
N CYS A 158 3.02 12.52 0.54
CA CYS A 158 2.14 13.19 -0.43
C CYS A 158 2.77 13.26 -1.82
N PHE A 159 4.05 13.60 -1.90
CA PHE A 159 4.80 13.70 -3.15
C PHE A 159 4.90 12.34 -3.87
N ALA A 160 5.28 11.28 -3.16
CA ALA A 160 5.36 9.92 -3.72
C ALA A 160 3.99 9.44 -4.23
N ASN A 161 2.91 9.75 -3.52
CA ASN A 161 1.55 9.45 -3.97
C ASN A 161 1.16 10.26 -5.21
N GLY A 162 1.50 11.55 -5.26
CA GLY A 162 1.25 12.40 -6.43
C GLY A 162 1.93 11.86 -7.69
N LEU A 163 3.17 11.37 -7.59
CA LEU A 163 3.86 10.70 -8.71
C LEU A 163 3.14 9.43 -9.17
N SER A 164 2.59 8.66 -8.22
CA SER A 164 1.80 7.47 -8.56
C SER A 164 0.52 7.83 -9.31
N GLU A 165 -0.16 8.93 -8.94
CA GLU A 165 -1.37 9.40 -9.63
C GLU A 165 -1.05 9.89 -11.05
N VAL A 166 -0.04 10.73 -11.23
CA VAL A 166 0.42 11.19 -12.57
C VAL A 166 0.73 10.00 -13.49
N ARG A 167 1.39 8.97 -12.95
CA ARG A 167 1.70 7.74 -13.70
C ARG A 167 0.44 6.99 -14.14
N LEU A 168 -0.62 7.01 -13.32
CA LEU A 168 -1.86 6.30 -13.61
C LEU A 168 -2.71 7.06 -14.64
N GLU A 169 -2.76 8.38 -14.56
CA GLU A 169 -3.41 9.25 -15.55
C GLU A 169 -2.78 9.07 -16.94
N LYS A 170 -1.44 9.15 -17.06
CA LYS A 170 -0.74 8.91 -18.32
C LYS A 170 -1.04 7.54 -18.93
N ARG A 171 -1.22 6.49 -18.11
CA ARG A 171 -1.61 5.16 -18.61
C ARG A 171 -3.04 5.11 -19.11
N GLN A 172 -3.95 5.88 -18.54
CA GLN A 172 -5.34 5.96 -19.01
C GLN A 172 -5.41 6.67 -20.35
N GLU A 173 -4.66 7.76 -20.55
CA GLU A 173 -4.56 8.46 -21.85
C GLU A 173 -4.09 7.52 -22.96
N VAL A 174 -3.02 6.73 -22.71
CA VAL A 174 -2.48 5.76 -23.69
C VAL A 174 -3.47 4.64 -24.03
N ILE A 175 -4.39 4.27 -23.13
CA ILE A 175 -5.39 3.22 -23.38
C ILE A 175 -6.67 3.80 -24.02
N GLY A 176 -6.95 5.10 -23.82
CA GLY A 176 -8.11 5.80 -24.37
C GLY A 176 -7.99 6.24 -25.83
N GLU A 177 -6.82 6.11 -26.45
CA GLU A 177 -6.57 6.44 -27.87
C GLU A 177 -6.76 5.27 -28.86
N VAL A 178 -7.55 4.25 -28.53
CA VAL A 178 -7.83 3.09 -29.42
C VAL A 178 -9.28 3.03 -29.89
#